data_AF-A0A3B6DJE0-F1
#
_entry.id   AF-A0A3B6DJE0-F1
#
_cell.length_a   1.000
_cell.length_b   1.000
_cell.length_c   1.000
_cell.angle_alpha   90.00
_cell.angle_beta   90.00
_cell.angle_gamma   90.00
#
_symmetry.space_group_name_H-M   'P 1'
#
loop_
_entity.id
_entity.type
_entity.pdbx_description
1 polymer ?
#
loop_
_entity_poly.entity_id
_entity_poly.type
_entity_poly.pdbx_seq_one_letter_code
_entity_poly.pdbx_strand_id
1 'polypeptide(L)'
;MKPPSSPMFCVREADGHGHHFLEECSLCGKSLSGDIFMYRGDTPFCSEECRHQQIEVDRARHRRKKHAAAHAVSAARKEQHRQHHHHHHHHHHHRQHQQPEPEPQPRAAMVGSAPWADAGFAARSPALRV
;
A
#
# COMPACT_ATOMS: atom_id res chain seq x y z
N MET A 1 48.49 38.86 33.19
CA MET A 1 47.40 38.05 33.78
C MET A 1 46.44 38.95 34.55
N LYS A 2 45.18 39.03 34.12
CA LYS A 2 44.01 39.47 34.91
C LYS A 2 42.76 38.95 34.18
N PRO A 3 41.89 38.13 34.81
CA PRO A 3 40.76 37.53 34.12
C PRO A 3 39.68 38.59 33.82
N PRO A 4 38.97 38.52 32.68
CA PRO A 4 37.81 39.36 32.46
C PRO A 4 36.65 38.90 33.36
N SER A 5 36.25 39.78 34.27
CA SER A 5 35.06 39.66 35.11
C SER A 5 33.82 39.77 34.23
N SER A 6 33.17 38.64 34.01
CA SER A 6 31.84 38.54 33.41
C SER A 6 30.80 39.21 34.32
N PRO A 7 29.98 40.16 33.83
CA PRO A 7 28.80 40.60 34.56
C PRO A 7 27.54 40.16 33.82
N MET A 8 26.74 39.36 34.52
CA MET A 8 25.29 39.35 34.41
C MET A 8 24.75 38.88 33.04
N PHE A 9 24.56 37.57 32.91
CA PHE A 9 23.38 37.12 32.17
C PHE A 9 22.18 37.78 32.86
N CYS A 10 21.61 38.81 32.23
CA CYS A 10 20.36 39.39 32.69
C CYS A 10 19.37 38.23 32.80
N VAL A 11 19.04 37.83 34.02
CA VAL A 11 17.81 37.08 34.26
C VAL A 11 16.74 38.01 33.73
N ARG A 12 16.17 37.67 32.58
CA ARG A 12 15.01 38.38 32.07
C ARG A 12 13.91 38.10 33.08
N GLU A 13 13.75 39.00 34.03
CA GLU A 13 12.52 39.24 34.77
C GLU A 13 11.46 39.53 33.72
N ALA A 14 10.84 38.45 33.22
CA ALA A 14 9.66 38.51 32.39
C ALA A 14 8.49 38.76 33.33
N ASP A 15 8.35 40.04 33.69
CA ASP A 15 7.09 40.76 33.66
C ASP A 15 5.84 39.85 33.68
N GLY A 16 5.32 39.55 34.88
CA GLY A 16 3.90 39.49 35.24
C GLY A 16 2.87 38.74 34.35
N HIS A 17 3.28 38.02 33.32
CA HIS A 17 2.42 37.26 32.40
C HIS A 17 2.53 35.75 32.63
N GLY A 18 3.13 35.36 33.75
CA GLY A 18 3.16 33.98 34.20
C GLY A 18 1.80 33.56 34.73
N HIS A 19 1.24 32.49 34.16
CA HIS A 19 0.22 31.61 34.77
C HIS A 19 -1.26 31.67 34.34
N HIS A 20 -1.61 32.19 33.15
CA HIS A 20 -2.93 31.83 32.57
C HIS A 20 -3.03 30.33 32.15
N PHE A 21 -1.93 29.57 32.22
CA PHE A 21 -1.89 28.17 31.74
C PHE A 21 -2.36 27.13 32.77
N LEU A 22 -2.66 27.52 34.01
CA LEU A 22 -3.12 26.63 35.08
C LEU A 22 -4.37 27.14 35.80
N GLU A 23 -5.18 27.96 35.13
CA GLU A 23 -6.39 28.54 35.74
C GLU A 23 -7.62 27.65 35.54
N GLU A 24 -7.61 26.74 34.57
CA GLU A 24 -8.77 25.90 34.23
C GLU A 24 -8.41 24.43 33.97
N CYS A 25 -9.36 23.55 34.30
CA CYS A 25 -9.26 22.13 34.03
C CYS A 25 -9.32 21.86 32.52
N SER A 26 -8.32 21.19 31.96
CA SER A 26 -8.23 20.92 30.51
C SER A 26 -9.32 19.99 29.97
N LEU A 27 -10.05 19.27 30.83
CA LEU A 27 -11.16 18.41 30.41
C LEU A 27 -12.53 19.10 30.48
N CYS A 28 -12.82 19.79 31.59
CA CYS A 28 -14.15 20.32 31.87
C CYS A 28 -14.22 21.86 31.91
N GLY A 29 -13.11 22.56 31.71
CA GLY A 29 -13.04 24.03 31.66
C GLY A 29 -13.35 24.74 32.98
N LYS A 30 -13.43 24.00 34.09
CA LYS A 30 -13.71 24.58 35.41
C LYS A 30 -12.47 25.30 35.95
N SER A 31 -12.66 26.46 36.56
CA SER A 31 -11.59 27.18 37.24
C SER A 31 -10.97 26.34 38.35
N LEU A 32 -9.63 26.30 38.41
CA LEU A 32 -8.84 25.56 39.36
C LEU A 32 -8.65 26.40 40.63
N SER A 33 -9.54 26.23 41.60
CA SER A 33 -9.52 26.97 42.87
C SER A 33 -8.95 26.15 44.04
N GLY A 34 -8.32 25.00 43.77
CA GLY A 34 -7.86 24.04 44.79
C GLY A 34 -6.73 23.13 44.27
N ASP A 35 -6.68 21.88 44.74
CA ASP A 35 -5.65 20.92 44.31
C ASP A 35 -5.67 20.69 42.79
N ILE A 36 -4.49 20.81 42.18
CA ILE A 36 -4.31 20.64 40.73
C ILE A 36 -3.68 19.29 40.45
N PHE A 37 -4.38 18.46 39.69
CA PHE A 37 -3.90 17.17 39.23
C PHE A 37 -3.23 17.34 37.87
N MET A 38 -1.93 17.01 37.76
CA MET A 38 -1.17 17.24 36.53
C MET A 38 -1.02 15.96 35.68
N TYR A 39 -1.14 16.09 34.36
CA TYR A 39 -0.75 15.07 33.39
C TYR A 39 0.35 15.65 32.48
N ARG A 40 1.46 14.90 32.32
CA ARG A 40 2.60 15.22 31.44
C ARG A 40 3.37 16.53 31.72
N GLY A 41 3.00 17.25 32.78
CA GLY A 41 3.70 18.43 33.28
C GLY A 41 3.08 19.77 32.87
N ASP A 42 2.14 19.75 31.95
CA ASP A 42 1.56 20.94 31.30
C ASP A 42 0.02 20.93 31.28
N THR A 43 -0.62 19.80 31.59
CA THR A 43 -2.09 19.67 31.51
C THR A 43 -2.71 19.58 32.92
N PRO A 44 -3.36 20.65 33.42
CA PRO A 44 -3.97 20.67 34.74
C PRO A 44 -5.42 20.17 34.76
N PHE A 45 -5.81 19.51 35.85
CA PHE A 45 -7.17 18.99 36.08
C PHE A 45 -7.67 19.30 37.49
N CYS A 46 -8.97 19.54 37.61
CA CYS A 46 -9.62 19.83 38.89
C CYS A 46 -9.86 18.59 39.76
N SER A 47 -9.63 17.39 39.23
CA SER A 47 -9.78 16.12 39.94
C SER A 47 -8.96 15.02 39.29
N GLU A 48 -8.64 13.99 40.06
CA GLU A 48 -8.02 12.77 39.54
C GLU A 48 -8.87 12.09 38.46
N GLU A 49 -10.19 12.13 38.61
CA GLU A 49 -11.13 11.59 37.62
C GLU A 49 -11.02 12.30 36.27
N CYS A 50 -10.95 13.65 36.26
CA CYS A 50 -10.75 14.41 35.03
C CYS A 50 -9.41 14.06 34.36
N ARG A 51 -8.34 13.89 35.16
CA ARG A 51 -7.03 13.46 34.67
C ARG A 51 -7.10 12.05 34.08
N HIS A 52 -7.77 11.12 34.75
CA HIS A 52 -7.89 9.73 34.31
C HIS A 52 -8.69 9.62 33.00
N GLN A 53 -9.78 10.38 32.87
CA GLN A 53 -10.55 10.45 31.62
C GLN A 53 -9.70 10.96 30.45
N GLN A 54 -8.87 11.98 30.66
CA GLN A 54 -7.95 12.45 29.61
C GLN A 54 -6.98 11.34 29.17
N ILE A 55 -6.39 10.61 30.12
CA ILE A 55 -5.49 9.48 29.83
C ILE A 55 -6.19 8.45 28.95
N GLU A 56 -7.44 8.09 29.27
CA GLU A 56 -8.22 7.13 28.50
C GLU A 56 -8.56 7.63 27.09
N VAL A 57 -8.91 8.90 26.95
CA VAL A 57 -9.14 9.55 25.65
C VAL A 57 -7.89 9.49 24.80
N ASP A 58 -6.73 9.85 25.35
CA ASP A 58 -5.46 9.81 24.64
C ASP A 58 -5.02 8.39 24.28
N ARG A 59 -5.21 7.43 25.20
CA ARG A 59 -4.96 6.01 24.95
C ARG A 59 -5.83 5.48 23.82
N ALA A 60 -7.12 5.83 23.81
CA ALA A 60 -8.05 5.46 22.74
C ALA A 60 -7.68 6.12 21.41
N ARG A 61 -7.31 7.40 21.42
CA ARG A 61 -6.84 8.12 20.23
C ARG A 61 -5.58 7.48 19.65
N HIS A 62 -4.63 7.08 20.49
CA HIS A 62 -3.41 6.40 20.07
C HIS A 62 -3.72 5.04 19.41
N ARG A 63 -4.60 4.22 20.03
CA ARG A 63 -5.07 2.97 19.43
C ARG A 63 -5.70 3.20 18.04
N ARG A 64 -6.64 4.15 17.92
CA ARG A 64 -7.28 4.48 16.63
C ARG A 64 -6.28 4.85 15.56
N LYS A 65 -5.29 5.69 15.86
CA LYS A 65 -4.21 6.07 14.92
C LYS A 65 -3.42 4.85 14.45
N LYS A 66 -3.04 3.94 15.37
CA LYS A 66 -2.33 2.70 15.04
C LYS A 66 -3.15 1.80 14.12
N HIS A 67 -4.44 1.61 14.41
CA HIS A 67 -5.33 0.82 13.56
C HIS A 67 -5.52 1.46 12.17
N ALA A 68 -5.70 2.77 12.11
CA ALA A 68 -5.81 3.50 10.84
C ALA A 68 -4.54 3.36 9.98
N ALA A 69 -3.36 3.52 10.59
CA ALA A 69 -2.09 3.32 9.89
C ALA A 69 -1.92 1.88 9.40
N ALA A 70 -2.21 0.88 10.24
CA ALA A 70 -2.17 -0.52 9.84
C ALA A 70 -3.13 -0.81 8.68
N HIS A 71 -4.36 -0.30 8.75
CA HIS A 71 -5.35 -0.44 7.69
C HIS A 71 -4.89 0.21 6.39
N ALA A 72 -4.34 1.43 6.45
CA ALA A 72 -3.80 2.12 5.28
C ALA A 72 -2.67 1.33 4.61
N VAL A 73 -1.75 0.77 5.40
CA VAL A 73 -0.67 -0.10 4.89
C VAL A 73 -1.24 -1.36 4.24
N SER A 74 -2.18 -2.04 4.90
CA SER A 74 -2.83 -3.24 4.35
C SER A 74 -3.61 -2.94 3.06
N ALA A 75 -4.31 -1.80 3.00
CA ALA A 75 -5.01 -1.34 1.81
C ALA A 75 -4.03 -1.08 0.66
N ALA A 76 -2.93 -0.37 0.91
CA ALA A 76 -1.88 -0.12 -0.07
C ALA A 76 -1.25 -1.43 -0.60
N ARG A 77 -1.00 -2.42 0.27
CA ARG A 77 -0.49 -3.74 -0.13
C ARG A 77 -1.48 -4.51 -1.01
N LYS A 78 -2.77 -4.49 -0.66
CA LYS A 78 -3.81 -5.12 -1.48
C LYS A 78 -3.90 -4.46 -2.85
N GLU A 79 -3.81 -3.15 -2.92
CA GLU A 79 -3.82 -2.40 -4.18
C GLU A 79 -2.60 -2.72 -5.05
N GLN A 80 -1.40 -2.75 -4.47
CA GLN A 80 -0.19 -3.21 -5.16
C GLN A 80 -0.34 -4.62 -5.73
N HIS A 81 -0.92 -5.55 -4.96
CA HIS A 81 -1.17 -6.91 -5.43
C HIS A 81 -2.17 -6.95 -6.59
N ARG A 82 -3.26 -6.16 -6.52
CA ARG A 82 -4.24 -6.04 -7.61
C ARG A 82 -3.61 -5.47 -8.87
N GLN A 83 -2.80 -4.43 -8.74
CA GLN A 83 -2.07 -3.83 -9.86
C GLN A 83 -1.10 -4.81 -10.50
N HIS A 84 -0.31 -5.53 -9.70
CA HIS A 84 0.59 -6.57 -10.18
C HIS A 84 -0.16 -7.67 -10.94
N HIS A 85 -1.27 -8.16 -10.39
CA HIS A 85 -2.10 -9.17 -11.05
C HIS A 85 -2.69 -8.66 -12.37
N HIS A 86 -3.19 -7.42 -12.40
CA HIS A 86 -3.72 -6.81 -13.63
C HIS A 86 -2.63 -6.67 -14.71
N HIS A 87 -1.45 -6.18 -14.33
CA HIS A 87 -0.32 -6.07 -15.26
C HIS A 87 0.12 -7.43 -15.81
N HIS A 88 0.25 -8.43 -14.94
CA HIS A 88 0.61 -9.79 -15.35
C HIS A 88 -0.42 -10.39 -16.31
N HIS A 89 -1.72 -10.27 -16.00
CA HIS A 89 -2.79 -10.76 -16.87
C HIS A 89 -2.79 -10.06 -18.23
N HIS A 90 -2.64 -8.72 -18.26
CA HIS A 90 -2.56 -7.97 -19.50
C HIS A 90 -1.35 -8.39 -20.34
N HIS A 91 -0.17 -8.52 -19.73
CA HIS A 91 1.04 -8.97 -20.42
C HIS A 91 0.88 -10.39 -21.00
N HIS A 92 0.31 -11.31 -20.22
CA HIS A 92 0.06 -12.67 -20.68
C HIS A 92 -0.89 -12.71 -21.88
N HIS A 93 -2.02 -11.98 -21.80
CA HIS A 93 -2.98 -11.88 -22.89
C HIS A 93 -2.34 -11.27 -24.16
N HIS A 94 -1.62 -10.15 -24.02
CA HIS A 94 -0.90 -9.53 -25.14
C HIS A 94 0.09 -10.51 -25.79
N ARG A 95 0.87 -11.25 -24.98
CA ARG A 95 1.82 -12.25 -25.47
C ARG A 95 1.14 -13.38 -26.24
N GLN A 96 -0.07 -13.78 -25.87
CA GLN A 96 -0.83 -14.80 -26.60
C GLN A 96 -1.29 -14.32 -27.97
N HIS A 97 -1.76 -13.06 -28.09
CA HIS A 97 -2.22 -12.50 -29.36
C HIS A 97 -1.09 -12.00 -30.28
N GLN A 98 0.10 -11.74 -29.73
CA GLN A 98 1.27 -11.29 -30.50
C GLN A 98 2.16 -12.44 -30.98
N GLN A 99 1.77 -13.72 -30.83
CA GLN A 99 2.51 -14.80 -31.48
C GLN A 99 2.41 -14.62 -32.99
N PRO A 100 3.55 -14.55 -33.73
CA PRO A 100 3.49 -14.48 -35.18
C PRO A 100 2.76 -15.72 -35.71
N GLU A 101 1.77 -15.49 -36.56
CA GLU A 101 1.08 -16.55 -37.30
C GLU A 101 2.14 -17.41 -37.99
N PRO A 102 2.12 -18.75 -37.85
CA PRO A 102 3.13 -19.60 -38.47
C PRO A 102 3.12 -19.31 -39.97
N GLU A 103 4.25 -18.83 -40.49
CA GLU A 103 4.39 -18.48 -41.90
C GLU A 103 3.83 -19.63 -42.75
N PRO A 104 2.87 -19.36 -43.67
CA PRO A 104 2.27 -20.42 -44.47
C PRO A 104 3.37 -21.03 -45.33
N GLN A 105 3.83 -22.22 -44.93
CA GLN A 105 4.87 -22.93 -45.65
C GLN A 105 4.41 -23.08 -47.11
N PRO A 106 5.26 -22.74 -48.10
CA PRO A 106 4.92 -23.00 -49.47
C PRO A 106 4.72 -24.51 -49.57
N ARG A 107 3.46 -24.94 -49.75
CA ARG A 107 3.13 -26.33 -50.02
C ARG A 107 4.08 -26.78 -51.12
N ALA A 108 5.02 -27.66 -50.78
CA ALA A 108 5.87 -28.26 -51.78
C ALA A 108 4.90 -28.87 -52.80
N ALA A 109 4.93 -28.36 -54.02
CA ALA A 109 4.18 -28.95 -55.11
C ALA A 109 4.65 -30.40 -55.18
N MET A 110 3.81 -31.31 -54.71
CA MET A 110 3.98 -32.74 -54.89
C MET A 110 4.04 -32.98 -56.40
N VAL A 111 5.27 -33.01 -56.93
CA VAL A 111 5.56 -33.56 -58.24
C VAL A 111 4.98 -34.97 -58.23
N GLY A 112 3.99 -35.17 -59.09
CA GLY A 112 3.05 -36.27 -58.97
C GLY A 112 3.70 -37.64 -59.03
N SER A 113 3.34 -38.48 -58.07
CA SER A 113 3.28 -39.93 -58.25
C SER A 113 1.83 -40.31 -58.03
N ALA A 114 1.11 -40.60 -59.11
CA ALA A 114 -0.32 -40.92 -59.08
C ALA A 114 -0.53 -42.30 -58.41
N PRO A 115 -1.27 -42.40 -57.30
CA PRO A 115 -1.35 -43.63 -56.50
C PRO A 115 -2.36 -44.69 -57.00
N TRP A 116 -2.87 -44.59 -58.23
CA TRP A 116 -3.88 -45.54 -58.75
C TRP A 116 -3.29 -46.70 -59.56
N ALA A 117 -1.97 -46.78 -59.71
CA ALA A 117 -1.31 -47.82 -60.51
C ALA A 117 -1.36 -49.24 -59.91
N ASP A 118 -1.93 -49.42 -58.71
CA ASP A 118 -2.03 -50.72 -58.02
C ASP A 118 -3.48 -51.28 -57.92
N ALA A 119 -4.44 -50.73 -58.67
CA ALA A 119 -5.75 -51.35 -58.82
C ALA A 119 -5.74 -52.29 -60.04
N GLY A 120 -5.36 -53.54 -59.81
CA GLY A 120 -5.33 -54.59 -60.82
C GLY A 120 -6.67 -54.77 -61.55
N PHE A 121 -6.73 -54.27 -62.79
CA PHE A 121 -7.69 -54.71 -63.79
C PHE A 121 -6.94 -55.54 -64.83
N ALA A 122 -7.23 -56.84 -64.84
CA ALA A 122 -6.69 -57.81 -65.77
C ALA A 122 -6.89 -57.33 -67.22
N ALA A 123 -5.79 -57.05 -67.93
CA ALA A 123 -5.81 -57.01 -69.38
C ALA A 123 -6.09 -58.44 -69.86
N ARG A 124 -7.36 -58.75 -70.09
CA ARG A 124 -7.76 -59.91 -70.88
C ARG A 124 -7.24 -59.67 -72.30
N SER A 125 -6.15 -60.32 -72.66
CA SER A 125 -5.76 -60.45 -74.07
C SER A 125 -6.93 -61.10 -74.83
N PRO A 126 -7.45 -60.51 -75.92
CA PRO A 126 -8.41 -61.21 -76.75
C PRO A 126 -7.68 -62.27 -77.57
N ALA A 127 -8.07 -63.54 -77.40
CA ALA A 127 -7.71 -64.61 -78.30
C ALA A 127 -8.72 -64.69 -79.45
N LEU A 128 -8.32 -64.30 -80.66
CA LEU A 128 -8.89 -64.73 -81.95
C LEU A 128 -7.69 -64.94 -82.91
N ARG A 129 -7.33 -66.17 -83.31
CA ARG A 129 -7.93 -67.04 -84.35
C ARG A 129 -7.89 -66.44 -85.76
N VAL A 130 -6.92 -66.86 -86.59
CA VAL A 130 -7.06 -67.88 -87.66
C VAL A 130 -5.69 -68.19 -88.23
#